data_AF-A0A1A9R436-F1
#
_entry.id   AF-A0A1A9R436-F1
#
_cell.length_a   1.000
_cell.length_b   1.000
_cell.length_c   1.000
_cell.angle_alpha   90.00
_cell.angle_beta   90.00
_cell.angle_gamma   90.00
#
_symmetry.space_group_name_H-M   'P 1'
#
loop_
_entity.id
_entity.type
_entity.pdbx_description
1 polymer ?
#
loop_
_entity_poly.entity_id
_entity_poly.type
_entity_poly.pdbx_seq_one_letter_code
_entity_poly.pdbx_strand_id
1 'polypeptide(L)'
;MDTVILISQVIMSLALILTFVRVVRGPSLPDRVVALELFSTTVVGLVGVYAIKSDVASFLDAAIVIALMGFLAAIAFARFLERGGPRDD
;
A
#
# COMPACT_ATOMS: atom_id res chain seq x y z
N MET A 1 20.90 3.25 15.76
CA MET A 1 19.85 3.72 14.83
C MET A 1 19.95 2.99 13.49
N ASP A 2 21.13 2.96 12.87
CA ASP A 2 21.31 2.41 11.51
C ASP A 2 20.91 0.93 11.35
N THR A 3 21.26 0.07 12.30
CA THR A 3 20.86 -1.35 12.26
C THR A 3 19.34 -1.52 12.31
N VAL A 4 18.64 -0.70 13.10
CA VAL A 4 17.18 -0.73 13.21
C VAL A 4 16.56 -0.29 11.89
N ILE A 5 17.05 0.80 11.30
CA ILE A 5 16.61 1.28 9.98
C ILE A 5 16.82 0.20 8.91
N LEU A 6 17.98 -0.44 8.87
CA LEU A 6 18.27 -1.50 7.92
C LEU A 6 17.33 -2.69 8.08
N ILE A 7 17.11 -3.17 9.31
CA ILE A 7 16.19 -4.27 9.61
C ILE A 7 14.77 -3.91 9.17
N SER A 8 14.30 -2.69 9.50
CA SER A 8 12.99 -2.20 9.06
C SER A 8 12.89 -2.18 7.54
N GLN A 9 13.88 -1.63 6.83
CA GLN A 9 13.89 -1.59 5.36
C GLN A 9 13.82 -2.98 4.73
N VAL A 10 14.57 -3.95 5.27
CA VAL A 10 14.55 -5.34 4.79
C VAL A 10 13.19 -5.99 5.01
N ILE A 11 12.63 -5.90 6.23
CA ILE A 11 11.32 -6.48 6.56
C ILE A 11 10.22 -5.85 5.70
N MET A 12 10.24 -4.53 5.53
CA MET A 12 9.26 -3.82 4.69
C MET A 12 9.40 -4.18 3.21
N SER A 13 10.62 -4.36 2.71
CA SER A 13 10.85 -4.81 1.33
C SER A 13 10.31 -6.23 1.11
N LEU A 14 10.50 -7.14 2.07
CA LEU A 14 9.90 -8.47 2.03
C LEU A 14 8.37 -8.41 2.07
N ALA A 15 7.80 -7.59 2.95
CA ALA A 15 6.35 -7.36 3.00
C ALA A 15 5.81 -6.79 1.67
N LEU A 16 6.56 -5.91 1.02
CA LEU A 16 6.20 -5.35 -0.29
C LEU A 16 6.14 -6.43 -1.38
N ILE A 17 7.10 -7.36 -1.40
CA ILE A 17 7.09 -8.50 -2.32
C ILE A 17 5.89 -9.42 -2.04
N LEU A 18 5.63 -9.73 -0.77
CA LEU A 18 4.52 -10.61 -0.37
C LEU A 18 3.15 -10.01 -0.73
N THR A 19 2.97 -8.71 -0.47
CA THR A 19 1.74 -7.99 -0.82
C THR A 19 1.56 -7.89 -2.32
N PHE A 20 2.62 -7.62 -3.08
CA PHE A 20 2.59 -7.66 -4.54
C PHE A 20 2.16 -9.04 -5.09
N VAL A 21 2.71 -10.13 -4.54
CA VAL A 21 2.29 -11.49 -4.89
C VAL A 21 0.79 -11.69 -4.61
N ARG A 22 0.27 -11.15 -3.50
CA ARG A 22 -1.15 -11.25 -3.15
C ARG A 22 -2.06 -10.43 -4.06
N VAL A 23 -1.60 -9.27 -4.56
CA VAL A 23 -2.29 -8.47 -5.59
C VAL A 23 -2.46 -9.28 -6.88
N VAL A 24 -1.40 -9.98 -7.31
CA VAL A 24 -1.43 -10.74 -8.57
C VAL A 24 -2.22 -12.05 -8.42
N ARG A 25 -2.01 -12.79 -7.33
CA ARG A 25 -2.60 -14.13 -7.13
C ARG A 25 -3.91 -14.13 -6.35
N GLY A 26 -4.51 -12.97 -6.09
CA GLY A 26 -5.74 -12.92 -5.31
C GLY A 26 -6.91 -13.63 -5.99
N PRO A 27 -7.71 -14.45 -5.27
CA PRO A 27 -8.79 -15.24 -5.84
C PRO A 27 -9.99 -14.38 -6.26
N SER A 28 -10.28 -13.32 -5.51
CA SER A 28 -11.39 -12.39 -5.77
C SER A 28 -10.89 -11.00 -6.14
N LEU A 29 -11.68 -10.21 -6.86
CA LEU A 29 -11.37 -8.79 -7.10
C LEU A 29 -11.24 -7.99 -5.79
N PRO A 30 -12.16 -8.12 -4.81
CA PRO A 30 -12.00 -7.50 -3.49
C PRO A 30 -10.66 -7.80 -2.81
N ASP A 31 -10.22 -9.06 -2.83
CA ASP A 31 -8.96 -9.47 -2.21
C ASP A 31 -7.76 -8.76 -2.84
N ARG A 32 -7.78 -8.60 -4.17
CA ARG A 32 -6.70 -7.92 -4.90
C ARG A 32 -6.64 -6.44 -4.57
N VAL A 33 -7.80 -5.79 -4.39
CA VAL A 33 -7.85 -4.36 -4.03
C VAL A 33 -7.42 -4.13 -2.60
N VAL A 34 -7.83 -4.97 -1.66
CA VAL A 34 -7.33 -4.90 -0.27
C VAL A 34 -5.81 -5.14 -0.23
N ALA A 35 -5.31 -6.09 -1.03
CA ALA A 35 -3.86 -6.30 -1.16
C ALA A 35 -3.13 -5.09 -1.79
N LEU A 36 -3.77 -4.38 -2.73
CA LEU A 36 -3.21 -3.18 -3.36
C LEU A 36 -3.15 -2.01 -2.37
N GLU A 37 -4.16 -1.89 -1.50
CA GLU A 37 -4.14 -0.89 -0.43
C GLU A 37 -3.04 -1.17 0.59
N LEU A 38 -2.89 -2.44 0.98
CA LEU A 38 -1.82 -2.87 1.86
C LEU A 38 -0.43 -2.66 1.22
N PHE A 39 -0.30 -2.91 -0.08
CA PHE A 39 0.92 -2.61 -0.84
C PHE A 39 1.24 -1.12 -0.76
N SER A 40 0.26 -0.25 -1.03
CA SER A 40 0.44 1.21 -0.99
C SER A 40 0.83 1.70 0.40
N THR A 41 0.18 1.21 1.45
CA THR A 41 0.54 1.53 2.85
C THR A 41 1.95 1.03 3.22
N THR A 42 2.36 -0.12 2.69
CA THR A 42 3.73 -0.64 2.89
C THR A 42 4.77 0.26 2.22
N VAL A 43 4.49 0.79 1.01
CA VAL A 43 5.34 1.80 0.35
C VAL A 43 5.46 3.05 1.21
N VAL A 44 4.34 3.56 1.76
CA VAL A 44 4.33 4.74 2.64
C VAL A 44 5.25 4.55 3.84
N GLY A 45 5.18 3.41 4.52
CA GLY A 45 6.08 3.14 5.64
C GLY A 45 7.55 2.98 5.21
N LEU A 46 7.82 2.40 4.03
CA LEU A 46 9.19 2.26 3.51
C LEU A 46 9.79 3.64 3.20
N VAL A 47 9.00 4.53 2.61
CA VAL A 47 9.38 5.93 2.38
C VAL A 47 9.56 6.67 3.71
N GLY A 48 8.73 6.42 4.72
CA GLY A 48 8.89 7.00 6.06
C GLY A 48 10.20 6.60 6.74
N VAL A 49 10.57 5.31 6.70
CA VAL A 49 11.87 4.84 7.21
C VAL A 49 13.02 5.42 6.38
N TYR A 50 12.86 5.56 5.08
CA TYR A 50 13.83 6.21 4.21
C TYR A 50 14.01 7.69 4.54
N ALA A 51 12.93 8.41 4.85
CA ALA A 51 12.96 9.81 5.25
C ALA A 51 13.86 10.01 6.48
N ILE A 52 13.71 9.14 7.50
CA ILE A 52 14.55 9.13 8.70
C ILE A 52 16.02 8.91 8.34
N LYS A 53 16.32 7.98 7.42
CA LYS A 53 17.70 7.70 6.98
C LYS A 53 18.33 8.86 6.22
N SER A 54 17.54 9.54 5.39
CA SER A 54 18.00 10.66 4.55
C SER A 54 18.03 12.00 5.26
N ASP A 55 17.37 12.13 6.41
CA ASP A 55 17.12 13.38 7.13
C ASP A 55 16.42 14.46 6.28
N VAL A 56 15.58 14.00 5.34
CA VAL A 56 14.83 14.86 4.40
C VAL A 56 13.33 14.65 4.63
N ALA A 57 12.69 15.64 5.24
CA ALA A 57 11.27 15.58 5.58
C ALA A 57 10.34 15.57 4.35
N SER A 58 10.77 16.07 3.20
CA SER A 58 9.92 16.13 1.98
C SER A 58 9.53 14.76 1.43
N PHE A 59 10.22 13.69 1.84
CA PHE A 59 9.78 12.32 1.55
C PHE A 59 8.47 11.96 2.26
N LEU A 60 8.19 12.55 3.43
CA LEU A 60 6.93 12.36 4.14
C LEU A 60 5.77 13.02 3.39
N ASP A 61 5.99 14.16 2.72
CA ASP A 61 4.96 14.79 1.89
C ASP A 61 4.52 13.85 0.76
N ALA A 62 5.49 13.23 0.07
CA ALA A 62 5.20 12.22 -0.95
C ALA A 62 4.50 10.99 -0.36
N ALA A 63 4.91 10.53 0.82
CA ALA A 63 4.30 9.40 1.50
C ALA A 63 2.83 9.69 1.86
N ILE A 64 2.51 10.90 2.33
CA ILE A 64 1.14 11.32 2.64
C ILE A 64 0.28 11.32 1.37
N VAL A 65 0.79 11.85 0.26
CA VAL A 65 0.06 11.84 -1.02
C VAL A 65 -0.24 10.41 -1.48
N ILE A 66 0.74 9.51 -1.40
CA ILE A 66 0.56 8.09 -1.75
C ILE A 66 -0.49 7.43 -0.83
N ALA A 67 -0.43 7.68 0.48
CA ALA A 67 -1.38 7.14 1.46
C ALA A 67 -2.82 7.57 1.14
N LEU A 68 -3.02 8.85 0.86
CA LEU A 68 -4.34 9.40 0.52
C LEU A 68 -4.86 8.85 -0.81
N MET A 69 -4.00 8.73 -1.82
CA MET A 69 -4.37 8.17 -3.13
C MET A 69 -4.75 6.69 -3.03
N GLY A 70 -3.98 5.89 -2.30
CA GLY A 70 -4.30 4.48 -2.06
C GLY A 70 -5.66 4.33 -1.38
N PHE A 71 -5.83 5.00 -0.24
CA PHE A 71 -7.05 4.95 0.54
C PHE A 71 -8.29 5.36 -0.27
N LEU A 72 -8.17 6.43 -1.07
CA LEU A 72 -9.24 6.88 -1.95
C LEU A 72 -9.59 5.83 -3.03
N ALA A 73 -8.58 5.16 -3.60
CA ALA A 73 -8.80 4.08 -4.56
C ALA A 73 -9.55 2.89 -3.92
N ALA A 74 -9.21 2.54 -2.68
CA ALA A 74 -9.91 1.49 -1.94
C ALA A 74 -11.38 1.86 -1.67
N ILE A 75 -11.67 3.10 -1.25
CA ILE A 75 -13.06 3.60 -1.07
C ILE A 75 -13.82 3.61 -2.40
N ALA A 76 -13.21 4.12 -3.47
CA ALA A 76 -13.84 4.18 -4.78
C ALA A 76 -14.25 2.80 -5.26
N PHE A 77 -13.37 1.80 -5.05
CA PHE A 77 -13.66 0.41 -5.38
C PHE A 77 -14.75 -0.20 -4.48
N ALA A 78 -14.73 0.06 -3.17
CA ALA A 78 -15.79 -0.39 -2.27
C ALA A 78 -17.17 0.15 -2.71
N ARG A 79 -17.24 1.44 -3.07
CA ARG A 79 -18.47 2.05 -3.61
C ARG A 79 -18.88 1.49 -4.97
N PHE A 80 -17.92 1.13 -5.81
CA PHE A 80 -18.20 0.47 -7.08
C PHE A 80 -18.88 -0.89 -6.87
N LEU A 81 -18.37 -1.69 -5.92
CA LEU A 81 -18.98 -2.98 -5.57
C LEU A 81 -20.37 -2.83 -4.95
N GLU A 82 -20.58 -1.84 -4.06
CA GLU A 82 -21.89 -1.58 -3.44
C GLU A 82 -22.97 -1.19 -4.46
N ARG A 83 -22.59 -0.53 -5.56
CA ARG A 83 -23.52 -0.07 -6.60
C ARG A 83 -23.91 -1.15 -7.62
N GLY A 84 -23.32 -2.34 -7.52
CA GLY A 84 -23.72 -3.53 -8.29
C GLY A 84 -23.01 -3.67 -9.64
N GLY A 85 -22.36 -4.82 -9.82
CA GLY A 85 -22.19 -5.40 -11.15
C GLY A 85 -23.56 -5.75 -11.77
N PRO A 86 -23.61 -6.08 -13.06
CA PRO A 86 -24.87 -6.29 -13.80
C PRO A 86 -25.84 -7.15 -13.00
N ARG A 87 -27.06 -6.64 -12.80
CA ARG A 87 -28.16 -7.46 -12.33
C ARG A 87 -28.48 -8.39 -13.51
N ASP A 88 -28.15 -9.66 -13.38
CA ASP A 88 -28.72 -10.69 -14.24
C ASP A 88 -30.15 -10.91 -13.72
N ASP A 89 -31.09 -10.20 -14.32
CA ASP A 89 -32.53 -10.45 -14.20
C ASP A 89 -32.88 -11.86 -14.73
#